data_AF-A0A2V9PL91-F1
#
_entry.id   AF-A0A2V9PL91-F1
#
_cell.length_a   1.000
_cell.length_b   1.000
_cell.length_c   1.000
_cell.angle_alpha   90.00
_cell.angle_beta   90.00
_cell.angle_gamma   90.00
#
_symmetry.space_group_name_H-M   'P 1'
#
loop_
_entity.id
_entity.type
_entity.pdbx_description
1 polymer ?
#
loop_
_entity_poly.entity_id
_entity_poly.type
_entity_poly.pdbx_seq_one_letter_code
_entity_poly.pdbx_strand_id
1 'polypeptide(L)'
;MTEHRERPKIGDRIRFFDHEGHRILLVDLSNCKAHEVEEIARRVPDFVTTQRLRSVLILTDFAGALFNRDAFLAMKESAVFDKPYVKKSALIGTESLPREFYEDMKTFSRRELPTFSSREEAQKWLVEDSHPST
;
A
#
# COMPACT_ATOMS: atom_id res chain seq x y z
N MET A 1 -8.36 -17.60 -23.81
CA MET A 1 -6.96 -17.83 -23.43
C MET A 1 -6.69 -16.94 -22.23
N THR A 2 -6.84 -17.48 -21.03
CA THR A 2 -6.60 -16.73 -19.79
C THR A 2 -5.10 -16.76 -19.57
N GLU A 3 -4.42 -15.61 -19.71
CA GLU A 3 -3.02 -15.50 -19.34
C GLU A 3 -2.87 -15.96 -17.88
N HIS A 4 -2.13 -17.05 -17.66
CA HIS A 4 -1.60 -17.38 -16.35
C HIS A 4 -0.56 -16.31 -16.00
N ARG A 5 -1.04 -15.16 -15.51
CA ARG A 5 -0.19 -14.11 -14.97
C ARG A 5 0.51 -14.71 -13.75
N GLU A 6 1.80 -15.01 -13.87
CA GLU A 6 2.59 -15.60 -12.80
C GLU A 6 2.52 -14.68 -11.57
N ARG A 7 2.23 -15.27 -10.41
CA ARG A 7 2.07 -14.52 -9.16
C ARG A 7 3.42 -13.87 -8.81
N PRO A 8 3.49 -12.54 -8.57
CA PRO A 8 4.76 -11.86 -8.28
C PRO A 8 5.50 -12.48 -7.09
N LYS A 9 6.84 -12.56 -7.16
CA LYS A 9 7.68 -12.96 -6.04
C LYS A 9 7.64 -11.88 -4.95
N ILE A 10 7.86 -12.27 -3.69
CA ILE A 10 7.85 -11.35 -2.55
C ILE A 10 8.82 -10.16 -2.73
N GLY A 11 9.97 -10.39 -3.37
CA GLY A 11 10.95 -9.34 -3.68
C GLY A 11 10.45 -8.23 -4.60
N ASP A 12 9.47 -8.51 -5.47
CA ASP A 12 9.01 -7.60 -6.52
C ASP A 12 7.72 -6.85 -6.16
N ARG A 13 7.17 -7.13 -4.97
CA ARG A 13 5.87 -6.61 -4.51
C ARG A 13 5.94 -5.22 -3.90
N ILE A 14 7.13 -4.73 -3.57
CA ILE A 14 7.35 -3.36 -3.12
C ILE A 14 8.24 -2.67 -4.13
N ARG A 15 7.68 -1.74 -4.89
CA ARG A 15 8.45 -1.04 -5.94
C ARG A 15 7.89 0.33 -6.24
N PHE A 16 8.77 1.24 -6.56
CA PHE A 16 8.38 2.52 -7.12
C PHE A 16 8.05 2.40 -8.61
N PHE A 17 7.08 3.17 -9.07
CA PHE A 17 6.80 3.40 -10.49
C PHE A 17 6.43 4.87 -10.71
N ASP A 18 6.61 5.35 -11.93
CA ASP A 18 6.26 6.71 -12.32
C ASP A 18 4.84 6.78 -12.89
N HIS A 19 4.09 7.81 -12.49
CA HIS A 19 2.76 8.12 -12.98
C HIS A 19 2.57 9.64 -13.00
N GLU A 20 2.31 10.21 -14.18
CA GLU A 20 2.09 11.66 -14.35
C GLU A 20 3.18 12.54 -13.67
N GLY A 21 4.46 12.16 -13.81
CA GLY A 21 5.58 12.89 -13.22
C GLY A 21 5.75 12.72 -11.70
N HIS A 22 4.98 11.81 -11.09
CA HIS A 22 5.05 11.48 -9.68
C HIS A 22 5.53 10.06 -9.47
N ARG A 23 6.38 9.87 -8.47
CA ARG A 23 6.85 8.56 -8.05
C ARG A 23 5.90 7.99 -6.99
N ILE A 24 5.30 6.84 -7.29
CA ILE A 24 4.36 6.15 -6.41
C ILE A 24 4.97 4.83 -5.96
N LEU A 25 4.94 4.54 -4.65
CA LEU A 25 5.29 3.24 -4.10
C LEU A 25 4.08 2.30 -4.22
N LEU A 26 4.23 1.25 -5.02
CA LEU A 26 3.29 0.13 -5.04
C LEU A 26 3.65 -0.84 -3.91
N VAL A 27 2.65 -1.23 -3.12
CA VAL A 27 2.68 -2.36 -2.19
C VAL A 27 1.64 -3.38 -2.67
N ASP A 28 2.09 -4.39 -3.40
CA ASP A 28 1.25 -5.41 -4.04
C ASP A 28 1.05 -6.62 -3.09
N LEU A 29 -0.07 -6.61 -2.37
CA LEU A 29 -0.52 -7.71 -1.52
C LEU A 29 -1.49 -8.64 -2.25
N SER A 30 -1.72 -8.44 -3.55
CA SER A 30 -2.69 -9.22 -4.30
C SER A 30 -2.38 -10.72 -4.25
N ASN A 31 -3.42 -11.50 -3.99
CA ASN A 31 -3.39 -12.96 -3.84
C ASN A 31 -2.38 -13.46 -2.79
N CYS A 32 -1.95 -12.63 -1.84
CA CYS A 32 -1.01 -13.02 -0.80
C CYS A 32 -1.63 -13.84 0.31
N LYS A 33 -0.89 -14.85 0.79
CA LYS A 33 -1.18 -15.53 2.05
C LYS A 33 -0.79 -14.61 3.21
N ALA A 34 -1.38 -14.84 4.39
CA ALA A 34 -1.16 -13.99 5.56
C ALA A 34 0.34 -13.82 5.93
N HIS A 35 1.15 -14.89 5.87
CA HIS A 35 2.59 -14.78 6.16
C HIS A 35 3.35 -13.93 5.13
N GLU A 36 2.91 -13.92 3.87
CA GLU A 36 3.51 -13.10 2.82
C GLU A 36 3.11 -11.64 3.01
N VAL A 37 1.85 -11.38 3.40
CA VAL A 37 1.41 -10.03 3.79
C VAL A 37 2.23 -9.51 4.96
N GLU A 38 2.45 -10.33 5.98
CA GLU A 38 3.28 -9.98 7.13
C GLU A 38 4.71 -9.62 6.70
N GLU A 39 5.36 -10.48 5.91
CA GLU A 39 6.72 -10.26 5.41
C GLU A 39 6.83 -8.99 4.58
N ILE A 40 5.88 -8.75 3.67
CA ILE A 40 5.84 -7.55 2.84
C ILE A 40 5.63 -6.31 3.71
N ALA A 41 4.66 -6.33 4.63
CA ALA A 41 4.36 -5.21 5.51
C ALA A 41 5.57 -4.81 6.35
N ARG A 42 6.34 -5.77 6.87
CA ARG A 42 7.57 -5.50 7.64
C ARG A 42 8.67 -4.84 6.82
N ARG A 43 8.67 -5.01 5.49
CA ARG A 43 9.67 -4.44 4.58
C ARG A 43 9.29 -3.07 4.04
N VAL A 44 8.01 -2.66 4.09
CA VAL A 44 7.58 -1.34 3.59
C VAL A 44 8.38 -0.18 4.20
N PRO A 45 8.69 -0.13 5.51
CA PRO A 45 9.46 0.94 6.11
C PRO A 45 10.86 1.13 5.48
N ASP A 46 11.51 0.07 5.01
CA ASP A 46 12.84 0.14 4.37
C ASP A 46 12.81 1.00 3.09
N PHE A 47 11.69 1.01 2.39
CA PHE A 47 11.49 1.81 1.17
C PHE A 47 11.04 3.23 1.47
N VAL A 48 10.25 3.41 2.52
CA VAL A 48 9.59 4.69 2.81
C VAL A 48 10.47 5.62 3.66
N THR A 49 11.17 5.09 4.67
CA THR A 49 11.95 5.89 5.65
C THR A 49 13.23 6.47 5.07
N THR A 50 13.67 5.98 3.91
CA THR A 50 14.80 6.51 3.14
C THR A 50 14.42 7.70 2.26
N GLN A 51 13.13 8.05 2.18
CA GLN A 51 12.62 9.16 1.37
C GLN A 51 12.54 10.46 2.19
N ARG A 52 12.24 11.58 1.52
CA ARG A 52 11.99 12.84 2.23
C ARG A 52 10.70 12.77 3.05
N LEU A 53 10.64 13.51 4.15
CA LEU A 53 9.43 13.63 4.95
C LEU A 53 8.25 14.13 4.10
N ARG A 54 7.05 13.58 4.36
CA ARG A 54 5.79 13.93 3.68
C ARG A 54 5.89 13.94 2.14
N SER A 55 6.63 13.01 1.55
CA SER A 55 6.84 12.92 0.10
C SER A 55 6.27 11.67 -0.55
N VAL A 56 6.13 10.56 0.18
CA VAL A 56 5.81 9.27 -0.42
C VAL A 56 4.32 9.15 -0.69
N LEU A 57 3.97 8.82 -1.94
CA LEU A 57 2.63 8.40 -2.35
C LEU A 57 2.59 6.87 -2.36
N ILE A 58 1.67 6.26 -1.61
CA ILE A 58 1.56 4.79 -1.51
C ILE A 58 0.26 4.32 -2.15
N LEU A 59 0.36 3.34 -3.05
CA LEU A 59 -0.77 2.55 -3.54
C LEU A 59 -0.64 1.13 -2.99
N THR A 60 -1.62 0.67 -2.22
CA THR A 60 -1.67 -0.70 -1.72
C THR A 60 -2.78 -1.49 -2.39
N ASP A 61 -2.45 -2.63 -2.98
CA ASP A 61 -3.39 -3.54 -3.64
C ASP A 61 -3.63 -4.77 -2.76
N PHE A 62 -4.87 -4.95 -2.31
CA PHE A 62 -5.28 -6.03 -1.43
C PHE A 62 -6.04 -7.16 -2.15
N ALA A 63 -6.17 -7.12 -3.47
CA ALA A 63 -7.10 -7.98 -4.19
C ALA A 63 -6.83 -9.47 -3.94
N GLY A 64 -7.77 -10.17 -3.31
CA GLY A 64 -7.64 -11.60 -2.98
C GLY A 64 -6.60 -11.92 -1.89
N ALA A 65 -6.14 -10.93 -1.14
CA ALA A 65 -5.22 -11.14 -0.02
C ALA A 65 -5.94 -11.81 1.16
N LEU A 66 -5.18 -12.62 1.91
CA LEU A 66 -5.60 -13.26 3.15
C LEU A 66 -4.82 -12.68 4.33
N PHE A 67 -5.48 -12.62 5.49
CA PHE A 67 -4.92 -11.98 6.69
C PHE A 67 -5.13 -12.85 7.93
N ASN A 68 -4.17 -12.76 8.84
CA ASN A 68 -4.29 -13.21 10.21
C ASN A 68 -3.91 -12.05 11.14
N ARG A 69 -3.91 -12.30 12.45
CA ARG A 69 -3.56 -11.30 13.45
C ARG A 69 -2.15 -10.72 13.25
N ASP A 70 -1.18 -11.55 12.89
CA ASP A 70 0.22 -11.15 12.74
C ASP A 70 0.42 -10.25 11.52
N ALA A 71 -0.22 -10.57 10.40
CA ALA A 71 -0.28 -9.72 9.22
C ALA A 71 -0.90 -8.35 9.52
N PHE A 72 -2.00 -8.31 10.29
CA PHE A 72 -2.61 -7.05 10.71
C PHE A 72 -1.71 -6.23 11.64
N LEU A 73 -1.03 -6.89 12.58
CA LEU A 73 -0.10 -6.22 13.48
C LEU A 73 1.08 -5.62 12.71
N ALA A 74 1.68 -6.36 11.79
CA ALA A 74 2.77 -5.88 10.95
C ALA A 74 2.37 -4.67 10.08
N MET A 75 1.15 -4.67 9.51
CA MET A 75 0.63 -3.52 8.77
C MET A 75 0.44 -2.29 9.67
N LYS A 76 -0.08 -2.47 10.88
CA LYS A 76 -0.23 -1.37 11.86
C LYS A 76 1.13 -0.80 12.26
N GLU A 77 2.09 -1.67 12.57
CA GLU A 77 3.47 -1.28 12.91
C GLU A 77 4.11 -0.47 11.77
N SER A 78 4.07 -0.99 10.53
CA SER A 78 4.57 -0.27 9.36
C SER A 78 3.95 1.11 9.23
N ALA A 79 2.61 1.19 9.32
CA ALA A 79 1.88 2.44 9.19
C ALA A 79 2.11 3.42 10.34
N VAL A 80 2.69 3.01 11.47
CA VAL A 80 3.19 3.94 12.50
C VAL A 80 4.59 4.42 12.14
N PHE A 81 5.49 3.50 11.78
CA PHE A 81 6.89 3.82 11.46
C PHE A 81 7.04 4.72 10.24
N ASP A 82 6.30 4.44 9.17
CA ASP A 82 6.44 5.15 7.90
C ASP A 82 5.67 6.50 7.85
N LYS A 83 4.92 6.83 8.90
CA LYS A 83 4.04 8.01 8.98
C LYS A 83 4.68 9.35 8.71
N PRO A 84 5.88 9.67 9.22
CA PRO A 84 6.49 10.97 8.95
C PRO A 84 6.81 11.21 7.47
N TYR A 85 6.91 10.14 6.67
CA TYR A 85 7.40 10.16 5.30
C TYR A 85 6.27 10.11 4.27
N VAL A 86 5.14 9.52 4.63
CA VAL A 86 3.99 9.36 3.74
C VAL A 86 3.21 10.67 3.61
N LYS A 87 2.94 11.04 2.35
CA LYS A 87 2.09 12.17 1.96
C LYS A 87 0.63 11.73 1.81
N LYS A 88 0.40 10.67 1.02
CA LYS A 88 -0.93 10.10 0.74
C LYS A 88 -0.84 8.59 0.60
N SER A 89 -1.91 7.90 0.95
CA SER A 89 -2.04 6.44 0.78
C SER A 89 -3.43 6.12 0.22
N ALA A 90 -3.47 5.28 -0.81
CA ALA A 90 -4.71 4.83 -1.43
C ALA A 90 -4.76 3.29 -1.42
N LEU A 91 -5.96 2.75 -1.20
CA LEU A 91 -6.19 1.31 -1.12
C LEU A 91 -7.09 0.86 -2.28
N ILE A 92 -6.81 -0.30 -2.86
CA ILE A 92 -7.67 -0.99 -3.85
C ILE A 92 -7.79 -2.48 -3.50
N GLY A 93 -8.76 -3.17 -4.11
CA GLY A 93 -8.90 -4.64 -3.96
C GLY A 93 -9.27 -5.06 -2.54
N THR A 94 -10.04 -4.23 -1.86
CA THR A 94 -10.27 -4.34 -0.43
C THR A 94 -11.53 -5.13 -0.06
N GLU A 95 -12.14 -5.83 -1.01
CA GLU A 95 -13.42 -6.53 -0.86
C GLU A 95 -13.34 -7.68 0.15
N SER A 96 -12.15 -8.27 0.32
CA SER A 96 -11.88 -9.33 1.29
C SER A 96 -11.57 -8.82 2.70
N LEU A 97 -11.46 -7.50 2.90
CA LEU A 97 -11.05 -6.93 4.18
C LEU A 97 -12.22 -6.85 5.16
N PRO A 98 -12.03 -7.28 6.43
CA PRO A 98 -13.03 -7.09 7.47
C PRO A 98 -13.34 -5.60 7.65
N ARG A 99 -14.60 -5.24 7.93
CA ARG A 99 -14.98 -3.82 8.14
C ARG A 99 -14.15 -3.12 9.22
N GLU A 100 -13.84 -3.84 10.29
CA GLU A 100 -13.02 -3.36 11.42
C GLU A 100 -11.58 -3.00 11.01
N PHE A 101 -11.07 -3.58 9.92
CA PHE A 101 -9.73 -3.29 9.41
C PHE A 101 -9.52 -1.80 9.14
N TYR A 102 -10.50 -1.16 8.50
CA TYR A 102 -10.37 0.23 8.08
C TYR A 102 -10.30 1.18 9.24
N GLU A 103 -11.20 1.03 10.21
CA GLU A 103 -11.26 1.90 11.38
C GLU A 103 -10.00 1.75 12.22
N ASP A 104 -9.52 0.52 12.38
CA ASP A 104 -8.26 0.23 13.05
C ASP A 104 -7.09 0.90 12.32
N MET A 105 -6.91 0.63 11.02
CA MET A 105 -5.79 1.18 10.26
C MET A 105 -5.81 2.71 10.21
N LYS A 106 -6.99 3.31 10.06
CA LYS A 106 -7.17 4.77 10.09
C LYS A 106 -6.77 5.35 11.46
N THR A 107 -7.20 4.70 12.54
CA THR A 107 -6.89 5.12 13.91
C THR A 107 -5.39 5.01 14.22
N PHE A 108 -4.77 3.87 13.90
CA PHE A 108 -3.35 3.61 14.19
C PHE A 108 -2.42 4.46 13.33
N SER A 109 -2.69 4.56 12.03
CA SER A 109 -1.85 5.36 11.12
C SER A 109 -2.03 6.87 11.31
N ARG A 110 -3.19 7.29 11.83
CA ARG A 110 -3.65 8.69 11.85
C ARG A 110 -3.59 9.33 10.46
N ARG A 111 -4.00 8.57 9.43
CA ARG A 111 -4.07 9.00 8.04
C ARG A 111 -5.44 8.73 7.47
N GLU A 112 -5.79 9.46 6.41
CA GLU A 112 -6.84 9.02 5.52
C GLU A 112 -6.33 7.85 4.68
N LEU A 113 -7.17 6.82 4.56
CA LEU A 113 -6.92 5.62 3.76
C LEU A 113 -8.12 5.38 2.84
N PRO A 114 -8.38 6.30 1.88
CA PRO A 114 -9.47 6.12 0.94
C PRO A 114 -9.31 4.84 0.11
N THR A 115 -10.44 4.20 -0.13
CA THR A 115 -10.58 3.00 -0.95
C THR A 115 -11.13 3.35 -2.31
N PHE A 116 -10.58 2.76 -3.36
CA PHE A 116 -11.01 2.97 -4.73
C PHE A 116 -11.35 1.65 -5.41
N SER A 117 -12.28 1.70 -6.35
CA SER A 117 -12.72 0.55 -7.13
C SER A 117 -11.73 0.18 -8.25
N SER A 118 -10.85 1.12 -8.63
CA SER A 118 -9.87 0.93 -9.69
C SER A 118 -8.51 1.53 -9.35
N ARG A 119 -7.48 0.97 -9.98
CA ARG A 119 -6.09 1.46 -9.86
C ARG A 119 -5.96 2.87 -10.42
N GLU A 120 -6.64 3.15 -11.52
CA GLU A 120 -6.61 4.42 -12.23
C GLU A 120 -7.18 5.55 -11.36
N GLU A 121 -8.32 5.32 -10.71
CA GLU A 121 -8.92 6.30 -9.76
C GLU A 121 -8.00 6.57 -8.57
N ALA A 122 -7.43 5.52 -7.98
CA ALA A 122 -6.50 5.65 -6.87
C ALA A 122 -5.25 6.45 -7.25
N GLN A 123 -4.67 6.16 -8.43
CA GLN A 123 -3.49 6.86 -8.93
C GLN A 123 -3.77 8.33 -9.19
N LYS A 124 -4.90 8.65 -9.84
CA LYS A 124 -5.33 10.02 -10.07
C LYS A 124 -5.46 10.81 -8.77
N TRP A 125 -6.10 10.24 -7.75
CA TRP A 125 -6.25 10.88 -6.44
C TRP A 125 -4.92 11.06 -5.69
N LEU A 126 -3.98 10.11 -5.85
CA LEU A 126 -2.65 10.20 -5.24
C LEU A 126 -1.84 11.39 -5.81
N VAL A 127 -1.93 11.63 -7.12
CA VAL A 127 -1.19 12.71 -7.78
C VAL A 127 -1.92 14.05 -7.76
N GLU A 128 -3.24 14.05 -7.50
CA GLU A 128 -4.01 15.28 -7.27
C GLU A 128 -3.37 16.11 -6.14
N ASP A 129 -3.19 17.41 -6.35
CA ASP A 129 -2.50 18.34 -5.44
C ASP A 129 -1.06 17.92 -5.04
N SER A 130 -0.47 16.98 -5.77
CA SER A 130 0.95 16.67 -5.68
C SER A 130 1.74 17.48 -6.70
N HIS A 131 2.86 18.03 -6.23
CA HIS A 131 3.82 18.65 -7.11
C HIS A 131 4.75 17.55 -7.63
N PRO A 132 5.10 17.55 -8.93
CA PRO A 132 6.00 16.57 -9.51
C PRO A 132 7.29 16.46 -8.68
N SER A 133 7.78 15.24 -8.50
CA SER A 133 9.05 15.02 -7.79
C SER A 133 10.17 15.58 -8.66
N THR A 134 10.82 16.64 -8.21
CA THR A 134 11.95 17.30 -8.90
C THR A 134 13.24 16.52 -8.75
#